data_AF-A0A7S2MCD1-F1
#
_entry.id   AF-A0A7S2MCD1-F1
#
_cell.length_a   1.000
_cell.length_b   1.000
_cell.length_c   1.000
_cell.angle_alpha   90.00
_cell.angle_beta   90.00
_cell.angle_gamma   90.00
#
_symmetry.space_group_name_H-M   'P 1'
#
loop_
_entity.id
_entity.type
_entity.pdbx_description
1 polymer ?
#
loop_
_entity_poly.entity_id
_entity_poly.type
_entity_poly.pdbx_seq_one_letter_code
_entity_poly.pdbx_strand_id
1 'polypeptide(L)'
;SEVGSTRLYRLTALAQLTTSGSDTPTRADMPNDGEEVDLTGGSGGVYKKIFRAGTSGGERPPHGADVTVHYEGFLLAGHKFDSSRDREEPFTFKLGVGQVIEGWDIAVATMIPGEAAIFTCRA
;
A
#
# COMPACT_ATOMS: atom_id res chain seq x y z
N SER A 1 -24.36 4.23 -27.73
CA SER A 1 -24.35 4.58 -26.30
C SER A 1 -23.76 3.42 -25.52
N GLU A 2 -22.44 3.42 -25.33
CA GLU A 2 -21.77 2.56 -24.35
C GLU A 2 -21.04 3.50 -23.41
N VAL A 3 -21.63 3.65 -22.23
CA VAL A 3 -21.16 4.50 -21.16
C VAL A 3 -19.91 3.86 -20.57
N GLY A 4 -18.80 4.58 -20.62
CA GLY A 4 -17.64 4.49 -19.72
C GLY A 4 -17.22 3.09 -19.30
N SER A 5 -16.34 2.46 -20.07
CA SER A 5 -15.50 1.37 -19.57
C SER A 5 -14.55 1.93 -18.52
N THR A 6 -15.04 2.15 -17.29
CA THR A 6 -14.18 2.32 -16.11
C THR A 6 -13.36 1.05 -16.02
N ARG A 7 -12.14 1.09 -16.54
CA ARG A 7 -11.14 0.06 -16.29
C ARG A 7 -10.86 0.17 -14.80
N LEU A 8 -11.58 -0.63 -14.01
CA LEU A 8 -11.36 -0.76 -12.58
C LEU A 8 -9.96 -1.35 -12.41
N TYR A 9 -8.97 -0.48 -12.28
CA TYR A 9 -7.68 -0.87 -11.76
C TYR A 9 -7.87 -0.95 -10.25
N ARG A 10 -7.96 -2.16 -9.68
CA ARG A 10 -7.59 -2.33 -8.27
C ARG A 10 -6.10 -2.69 -8.24
N LEU A 11 -5.33 -1.72 -7.78
CA LEU A 11 -3.93 -1.91 -7.44
C LEU A 11 -3.91 -2.58 -6.07
N THR A 12 -3.45 -3.82 -6.00
CA THR A 12 -3.12 -4.43 -4.71
C THR A 12 -1.65 -4.18 -4.47
N ALA A 13 -1.34 -3.28 -3.53
CA ALA A 13 0.02 -3.02 -3.11
C ALA A 13 0.22 -3.60 -1.70
N LEU A 14 1.24 -4.43 -1.54
CA LEU A 14 1.80 -4.70 -0.22
C LEU A 14 2.79 -3.62 0.08
N ALA A 15 2.71 -2.95 1.23
CA ALA A 15 3.80 -2.09 1.65
C ALA A 15 4.27 -2.49 3.04
N GLN A 16 5.59 -2.43 3.25
CA GLN A 16 6.17 -2.37 4.58
C GLN A 16 6.98 -1.08 4.73
N LEU A 17 6.59 -0.24 5.68
CA LEU A 17 7.40 0.90 6.10
C LEU A 17 8.56 0.35 6.93
N THR A 18 9.81 0.51 6.50
CA THR A 18 10.93 -0.19 7.13
C THR A 18 11.63 0.64 8.19
N THR A 19 11.99 -0.01 9.31
CA THR A 19 13.07 0.41 10.21
C THR A 19 14.14 -0.66 10.09
N SER A 20 15.02 -0.59 9.08
CA SER A 20 16.14 -1.51 8.86
C SER A 20 15.86 -3.00 9.18
N GLY A 21 15.26 -3.75 8.26
CA GLY A 21 15.06 -5.20 8.41
C GLY A 21 14.47 -5.85 7.17
N SER A 22 14.96 -7.06 6.83
CA SER A 22 14.67 -7.79 5.58
C SER A 22 13.42 -8.67 5.61
N ASP A 23 12.71 -8.74 6.74
CA ASP A 23 11.67 -9.75 6.96
C ASP A 23 10.28 -9.21 6.62
N THR A 24 9.94 -9.26 5.33
CA THR A 24 8.65 -8.79 4.83
C THR A 24 7.81 -9.94 4.29
N PRO A 25 6.58 -10.13 4.79
CA PRO A 25 5.65 -11.11 4.26
C PRO A 25 5.27 -10.81 2.79
N THR A 26 5.26 -11.85 1.96
CA THR A 26 4.76 -11.78 0.59
C THR A 26 3.25 -11.94 0.56
N ARG A 27 2.62 -11.72 -0.59
CA ARG A 27 1.17 -11.99 -0.76
C ARG A 27 0.78 -13.42 -0.39
N ALA A 28 1.66 -14.39 -0.62
CA ALA A 28 1.39 -15.80 -0.30
C ALA A 28 1.33 -16.05 1.21
N ASP A 29 2.03 -15.25 2.00
CA ASP A 29 2.10 -15.38 3.46
C ASP A 29 0.92 -14.71 4.17
N MET A 30 0.08 -13.97 3.44
CA MET A 30 -1.04 -13.21 3.99
C MET A 30 -2.38 -13.91 3.80
N PRO A 31 -3.06 -14.36 4.87
CA PRO A 31 -4.42 -14.85 4.80
C PRO A 31 -5.38 -13.70 4.45
N ASN A 32 -6.39 -14.01 3.65
CA ASN A 32 -7.35 -13.03 3.14
C ASN A 32 -8.52 -12.76 4.11
N ASP A 33 -8.32 -12.87 5.42
CA ASP A 33 -9.39 -12.85 6.43
C ASP A 33 -9.42 -11.60 7.34
N GLY A 34 -8.37 -10.78 7.37
CA GLY A 34 -8.37 -9.50 8.09
C GLY A 34 -9.42 -8.47 7.62
N GLU A 35 -9.74 -7.52 8.50
CA GLU A 35 -10.71 -6.45 8.24
C GLU A 35 -10.20 -5.48 7.15
N GLU A 36 -11.06 -5.18 6.18
CA GLU A 36 -10.81 -4.20 5.13
C GLU A 36 -11.47 -2.86 5.50
N VAL A 37 -10.66 -1.83 5.68
CA VAL A 37 -11.09 -0.48 6.10
C VAL A 37 -11.03 0.47 4.91
N ASP A 38 -12.10 1.23 4.67
CA ASP A 38 -12.11 2.32 3.69
C ASP A 38 -11.39 3.56 4.26
N LEU A 39 -10.29 3.95 3.63
CA LEU A 39 -9.49 5.13 4.01
C LEU A 39 -10.04 6.44 3.43
N THR A 40 -11.04 6.37 2.56
CA THR A 40 -11.59 7.51 1.82
C THR A 40 -12.96 7.95 2.32
N GLY A 41 -13.28 7.63 3.58
CA GLY A 41 -14.48 8.11 4.26
C GLY A 41 -15.80 7.66 3.63
N GLY A 42 -15.82 6.50 2.95
CA GLY A 42 -17.01 5.93 2.34
C GLY A 42 -17.10 6.11 0.82
N SER A 43 -16.19 6.87 0.20
CA SER A 43 -16.16 6.99 -1.27
C SER A 43 -15.62 5.73 -1.96
N GLY A 44 -14.99 4.81 -1.22
CA GLY A 44 -14.52 3.53 -1.74
C GLY A 44 -13.34 3.62 -2.70
N GLY A 45 -12.53 4.67 -2.61
CA GLY A 45 -11.34 4.86 -3.44
C GLY A 45 -10.12 4.08 -2.97
N VAL A 46 -9.87 4.01 -1.66
CA VAL A 46 -8.70 3.34 -1.10
C VAL A 46 -9.11 2.50 0.09
N TYR A 47 -8.82 1.21 0.04
CA TYR A 47 -9.03 0.29 1.14
C TYR A 47 -7.71 -0.24 1.68
N LYS A 48 -7.67 -0.49 2.98
CA LYS A 48 -6.52 -1.01 3.71
C LYS A 48 -6.90 -2.24 4.50
N LYS A 49 -6.02 -3.23 4.49
CA LYS A 49 -6.08 -4.41 5.34
C LYS A 49 -4.72 -4.63 5.98
N ILE A 50 -4.65 -4.53 7.31
CA ILE A 50 -3.41 -4.74 8.06
C ILE A 50 -3.18 -6.24 8.20
N PHE A 51 -1.99 -6.69 7.85
CA PHE A 51 -1.57 -8.06 8.05
C PHE A 51 -0.59 -8.19 9.22
N ARG A 52 0.37 -7.28 9.30
CA ARG A 52 1.28 -7.16 10.43
C ARG A 52 1.20 -5.75 10.97
N ALA A 53 0.89 -5.63 12.26
CA ALA A 53 0.92 -4.33 12.94
C ALA A 53 2.34 -3.74 12.90
N GLY A 54 2.41 -2.42 12.88
CA GLY A 54 3.69 -1.73 13.03
C GLY A 54 4.26 -1.82 14.44
N THR A 55 5.44 -1.23 14.61
CA THR A 55 6.14 -1.12 15.89
C THR A 55 5.23 -0.48 16.94
N SER A 56 5.16 -1.12 18.11
CA SER A 56 4.38 -0.61 19.24
C SER A 56 4.86 0.79 19.64
N GLY A 57 3.92 1.74 19.77
CA GLY A 57 4.23 3.15 20.03
C GLY A 57 4.80 3.93 18.84
N GLY A 58 4.86 3.32 17.65
CA GLY A 58 5.25 4.02 16.43
C GLY A 58 4.20 5.05 16.00
N GLU A 59 4.65 6.12 15.37
CA GLU A 59 3.80 7.19 14.87
C GLU A 59 3.66 7.11 13.34
N ARG A 60 2.57 7.67 12.83
CA ARG A 60 2.38 7.81 11.39
C ARG A 60 3.35 8.84 10.82
N PRO A 61 3.90 8.63 9.62
CA PRO A 61 4.75 9.63 8.98
C PRO A 61 3.94 10.92 8.72
N PRO A 62 4.50 12.11 9.03
CA PRO A 62 3.84 13.37 8.72
C PRO A 62 3.87 13.66 7.21
N HIS A 63 2.97 14.52 6.75
CA HIS A 63 2.98 15.03 5.39
C HIS A 63 4.34 15.66 5.03
N GLY A 64 4.89 15.32 3.86
CA GLY A 64 6.18 15.77 3.37
C GLY A 64 7.40 14.96 3.86
N ALA A 65 7.20 14.00 4.77
CA ALA A 65 8.26 13.10 5.20
C ALA A 65 8.77 12.23 4.04
N ASP A 66 10.08 11.96 4.03
CA ASP A 66 10.64 10.90 3.21
C ASP A 66 10.29 9.54 3.83
N VAL A 67 9.57 8.71 3.09
CA VAL A 67 9.15 7.37 3.52
C VAL A 67 9.76 6.32 2.61
N THR A 68 10.26 5.25 3.20
CA THR A 68 10.89 4.14 2.48
C THR A 68 10.07 2.87 2.67
N VAL A 69 9.63 2.29 1.57
CA VAL A 69 8.80 1.09 1.57
C VAL A 69 9.37 0.00 0.68
N HIS A 70 9.23 -1.24 1.13
CA HIS A 70 9.18 -2.34 0.18
C HIS A 70 7.74 -2.58 -0.25
N TYR A 71 7.54 -2.81 -1.53
CA TYR A 71 6.26 -3.19 -2.08
C TYR A 71 6.28 -4.25 -3.17
N GLU A 72 5.12 -4.87 -3.35
CA GLU A 72 4.72 -5.65 -4.52
C GLU A 72 3.38 -5.11 -5.03
N GLY A 73 3.29 -4.86 -6.32
CA GLY A 73 2.13 -4.32 -7.00
C GLY A 73 1.47 -5.35 -7.91
N PHE A 74 0.17 -5.56 -7.72
CA PHE A 74 -0.63 -6.48 -8.53
C PHE A 74 -1.84 -5.79 -9.15
N LEU A 75 -2.21 -6.24 -10.36
CA LEU A 75 -3.52 -5.99 -10.95
C LEU A 75 -4.57 -6.90 -10.28
N LEU A 76 -5.85 -6.52 -10.39
CA LEU A 76 -6.99 -7.31 -9.93
C LEU A 76 -6.98 -8.78 -10.36
N ALA A 77 -6.57 -9.02 -11.61
CA ALA A 77 -6.46 -10.35 -12.19
C ALA A 77 -5.33 -11.19 -11.55
N GLY A 78 -4.62 -10.64 -10.57
CA GLY A 78 -3.52 -11.29 -9.85
C GLY A 78 -2.16 -11.14 -10.53
N HIS A 79 -2.08 -10.50 -11.70
CA HIS A 79 -0.83 -10.27 -12.40
C HIS A 79 0.02 -9.21 -11.68
N LYS A 80 1.24 -9.60 -11.27
CA LYS A 80 2.23 -8.68 -10.70
C LYS A 80 2.71 -7.74 -11.80
N PHE A 81 2.57 -6.43 -11.62
CA PHE A 81 3.07 -5.43 -12.57
C PHE A 81 4.39 -4.81 -12.10
N ASP A 82 4.65 -4.80 -10.79
CA ASP A 82 5.89 -4.26 -10.25
C ASP A 82 6.23 -4.79 -8.85
N SER A 83 7.50 -4.73 -8.48
CA SER A 83 8.00 -5.15 -7.16
C SER A 83 9.34 -4.48 -6.87
N SER A 84 9.43 -3.80 -5.74
CA SER A 84 10.72 -3.28 -5.21
C SER A 84 11.73 -4.39 -4.95
N ARG A 85 11.26 -5.61 -4.64
CA ARG A 85 12.12 -6.76 -4.31
C ARG A 85 12.73 -7.39 -5.54
N ASP A 86 11.99 -7.39 -6.64
CA ASP A 86 12.49 -7.87 -7.93
C ASP A 86 13.66 -6.98 -8.42
N ARG A 87 13.74 -5.75 -7.89
CA ARG A 87 14.83 -4.79 -8.11
C ARG A 87 15.86 -4.76 -6.99
N GLU A 88 15.67 -5.54 -5.93
CA GLU A 88 16.52 -5.56 -4.72
C GLU A 88 16.71 -4.19 -4.02
N GLU A 89 15.84 -3.22 -4.30
CA GLU A 89 15.98 -1.84 -3.82
C GLU A 89 14.64 -1.31 -3.28
N PRO A 90 14.59 -0.84 -2.03
CA PRO A 90 13.38 -0.23 -1.48
C PRO A 90 13.07 1.08 -2.19
N PHE A 91 11.78 1.43 -2.25
CA PHE A 91 11.34 2.66 -2.90
C PHE A 91 11.15 3.77 -1.87
N THR A 92 11.77 4.93 -2.12
CA THR A 92 11.66 6.11 -1.26
C THR A 92 10.96 7.25 -1.99
N PHE A 93 10.01 7.91 -1.34
CA PHE A 93 9.29 9.05 -1.87
C PHE A 93 8.87 10.01 -0.76
N LYS A 94 8.49 11.24 -1.13
CA LYS A 94 7.89 12.23 -0.23
C LYS A 94 6.40 11.98 -0.11
N LEU A 95 5.94 11.76 1.12
CA LEU A 95 4.56 11.43 1.41
C LEU A 95 3.63 12.64 1.26
N GLY A 96 2.50 12.46 0.57
CA GLY A 96 1.39 13.41 0.54
C GLY A 96 1.57 14.58 -0.43
N VAL A 97 2.66 14.60 -1.20
CA VAL A 97 2.98 15.71 -2.13
C VAL A 97 2.69 15.37 -3.60
N GLY A 98 1.99 14.26 -3.87
CA GLY A 98 1.64 13.86 -5.24
C GLY A 98 2.80 13.29 -6.05
N GLN A 99 3.84 12.76 -5.40
CA GLN A 99 4.96 12.06 -6.08
C GLN A 99 4.60 10.65 -6.54
N VAL A 100 3.57 10.06 -5.94
CA VAL A 100 3.03 8.74 -6.25
C VAL A 100 1.55 8.89 -6.61
N ILE A 101 0.91 7.78 -7.02
CA ILE A 101 -0.54 7.81 -7.24
C ILE A 101 -1.27 8.20 -5.95
N GLU A 102 -2.38 8.92 -6.07
CA GLU A 102 -3.14 9.46 -4.92
C GLU A 102 -3.48 8.38 -3.88
N GLY A 103 -3.86 7.18 -4.35
CA GLY A 103 -4.17 6.06 -3.47
C GLY A 103 -3.01 5.64 -2.58
N TRP A 104 -1.76 5.79 -3.04
CA TRP A 104 -0.56 5.52 -2.25
C TRP A 104 -0.30 6.61 -1.21
N ASP A 105 -0.47 7.88 -1.56
CA ASP A 105 -0.33 8.98 -0.60
C ASP A 105 -1.33 8.84 0.56
N ILE A 106 -2.58 8.47 0.27
CA ILE A 106 -3.61 8.20 1.28
C ILE A 106 -3.24 6.96 2.10
N ALA A 107 -2.88 5.86 1.44
CA ALA A 107 -2.62 4.58 2.09
C ALA A 107 -1.42 4.63 3.04
N VAL A 108 -0.26 5.08 2.56
CA VAL A 108 1.00 5.05 3.32
C VAL A 108 0.96 6.04 4.49
N ALA A 109 0.22 7.14 4.39
CA ALA A 109 0.01 8.07 5.49
C ALA A 109 -0.70 7.44 6.71
N THR A 110 -1.37 6.30 6.55
CA THR A 110 -2.02 5.59 7.66
C THR A 110 -1.14 4.53 8.32
N MET A 111 0.04 4.25 7.76
CA MET A 111 0.92 3.18 8.22
C MET A 111 1.76 3.59 9.42
N ILE A 112 2.09 2.60 10.24
CA ILE A 112 3.12 2.71 11.27
C ILE A 112 4.41 2.02 10.79
N PRO A 113 5.61 2.52 11.12
CA PRO A 113 6.85 1.82 10.79
C PRO A 113 6.82 0.36 11.26
N GLY A 114 7.28 -0.57 10.42
CA GLY A 114 7.20 -2.03 10.62
C GLY A 114 5.91 -2.69 10.13
N GLU A 115 4.85 -1.90 9.90
CA GLU A 115 3.54 -2.41 9.48
C GLU A 115 3.62 -3.03 8.08
N ALA A 116 2.95 -4.16 7.89
CA ALA A 116 2.71 -4.74 6.56
C ALA A 116 1.20 -4.75 6.29
N ALA A 117 0.78 -4.16 5.18
CA ALA A 117 -0.63 -4.04 4.82
C ALA A 117 -0.85 -4.26 3.32
N ILE A 118 -2.05 -4.73 2.98
CA ILE A 118 -2.59 -4.74 1.62
C ILE A 118 -3.38 -3.44 1.42
N PHE A 119 -3.08 -2.74 0.33
CA PHE A 119 -3.88 -1.63 -0.15
C PHE A 119 -4.59 -1.97 -1.43
N THR A 120 -5.87 -1.66 -1.51
CA THR A 120 -6.69 -1.74 -2.72
C THR A 120 -7.04 -0.32 -3.14
N CYS A 121 -6.41 0.18 -4.20
CA CYS A 121 -6.74 1.50 -4.76
C CYS A 121 -7.66 1.30 -5.97
N ARG A 122 -8.87 1.86 -5.94
CA ARG A 122 -9.82 1.88 -7.07
C ARG A 122 -9.74 3.26 -7.73
N ALA A 123 -9.55 3.25 -9.05
CA ALA A 123 -9.65 4.44 -9.91
C ALA A 123 -11.06 4.58 -10.48
#